data_AF-A0A432UXL2-F1
#
_entry.id   AF-A0A432UXL2-F1
#
_cell.length_a   1.000
_cell.length_b   1.000
_cell.length_c   1.000
_cell.angle_alpha   90.00
_cell.angle_beta   90.00
_cell.angle_gamma   90.00
#
_symmetry.space_group_name_H-M   'P 1'
#
loop_
_entity.id
_entity.type
_entity.pdbx_description
1 polymer ?
#
loop_
_entity_poly.entity_id
_entity_poly.type
_entity_poly.pdbx_seq_one_letter_code
_entity_poly.pdbx_strand_id
1 'polypeptide(L)' 'MNILVIDIGGNNVKIMATGQSEKRKFASGPDLTPQLMTAGVK' A
#
# COMPACT_ATOMS: atom_id res chain seq x y z
N MET A 1 -17.79 -9.63 -0.05
CA MET A 1 -16.38 -10.00 -0.29
C MET A 1 -15.53 -8.82 0.13
N ASN A 2 -14.54 -9.02 1.00
CA ASN A 2 -13.65 -7.95 1.45
C ASN A 2 -12.32 -8.10 0.72
N ILE A 3 -12.00 -7.17 -0.17
CA ILE A 3 -10.79 -7.20 -1.00
C ILE A 3 -9.93 -5.99 -0.64
N LEU A 4 -8.64 -6.26 -0.40
CA LEU A 4 -7.61 -5.24 -0.25
C LEU A 4 -6.69 -5.30 -1.47
N VAL A 5 -6.60 -4.21 -2.22
CA VAL A 5 -5.68 -4.05 -3.36
C VAL A 5 -4.47 -3.28 -2.90
N ILE A 6 -3.29 -3.83 -3.15
CA ILE A 6 -2.00 -3.19 -2.87
C ILE A 6 -1.23 -3.10 -4.20
N ASP A 7 -0.94 -1.88 -4.64
CA ASP A 7 -0.11 -1.57 -5.82
C ASP A 7 1.25 -1.08 -5.34
N ILE A 8 2.30 -1.83 -5.66
CA ILE A 8 3.68 -1.56 -5.24
C ILE A 8 4.47 -1.06 -6.45
N GLY A 9 4.71 0.25 -6.50
CA GLY A 9 5.59 0.88 -7.50
C GLY A 9 6.92 1.32 -6.91
N GLY A 10 7.82 1.83 -7.75
CA GLY A 10 9.14 2.32 -7.31
C GLY A 10 9.12 3.58 -6.44
N ASN A 11 8.06 4.39 -6.54
CA ASN A 11 7.91 5.63 -5.76
C ASN A 11 6.90 5.51 -4.62
N ASN A 12 5.82 4.74 -4.81
CA ASN A 12 4.73 4.65 -3.85
C ASN A 12 4.18 3.23 -3.76
N VAL A 13 3.75 2.87 -2.56
CA VAL A 13 2.75 1.82 -2.32
C VAL A 13 1.39 2.48 -2.18
N LYS A 14 0.37 1.97 -2.89
CA LYS A 14 -1.00 2.47 -2.86
C LYS A 14 -1.95 1.38 -2.41
N ILE A 15 -2.97 1.75 -1.65
CA ILE A 15 -3.89 0.83 -0.98
C ILE A 15 -5.33 1.26 -1.27
N MET A 16 -6.17 0.29 -1.63
CA MET A 16 -7.61 0.47 -1.76
C MET A 16 -8.36 -0.73 -1.16
N ALA A 17 -9.36 -0.47 -0.32
CA ALA A 17 -10.23 -1.49 0.24
C ALA A 17 -11.64 -1.40 -0.34
N THR A 18 -12.33 -2.53 -0.49
CA THR A 18 -13.74 -2.56 -0.92
C THR A 18 -14.60 -1.63 -0.08
N GLY A 19 -15.41 -0.78 -0.74
CA GLY A 19 -16.32 0.16 -0.07
C GLY A 19 -15.66 1.44 0.46
N GLN A 20 -14.34 1.59 0.31
CA GLN A 20 -13.64 2.84 0.61
C GLN A 20 -13.47 3.67 -0.67
N SER A 21 -13.74 4.97 -0.59
CA SER A 21 -13.54 5.92 -1.70
C SER A 21 -12.12 6.50 -1.73
N GLU A 22 -11.50 6.63 -0.56
CA GLU A 22 -10.18 7.22 -0.43
C GLU A 22 -9.06 6.18 -0.54
N LYS A 23 -8.08 6.48 -1.39
CA LYS A 23 -6.86 5.69 -1.52
C LYS A 23 -5.84 6.12 -0.49
N ARG A 24 -5.32 5.20 0.31
CA ARG A 24 -4.13 5.43 1.16
C ARG A 24 -2.86 5.19 0.33
N LYS A 25 -1.79 5.94 0.60
CA LYS A 25 -0.48 5.72 -0.03
C LYS A 25 0.66 6.09 0.92
N PHE A 26 1.81 5.44 0.73
CA PHE A 26 3.07 5.80 1.36
C PHE A 26 4.23 5.64 0.37
N ALA A 27 5.35 6.31 0.63
CA ALA A 27 6.53 6.21 -0.22
C ALA A 27 7.16 4.80 -0.13
N SER A 28 7.50 4.20 -1.27
CA SER A 28 8.31 2.98 -1.31
C SER A 28 9.78 3.36 -1.31
N GLY A 29 10.28 3.82 -2.47
CA GLY A 29 11.69 4.15 -2.65
C GLY A 29 12.61 2.92 -2.61
N PRO A 30 13.92 3.11 -2.85
CA PRO A 30 14.91 2.03 -2.91
C PRO A 30 15.13 1.32 -1.57
N ASP A 31 14.83 1.98 -0.46
CA ASP A 31 15.06 1.45 0.89
C ASP A 31 13.87 0.63 1.43
N LEU A 32 12.80 0.46 0.64
CA LEU A 32 11.64 -0.29 1.08
C LEU A 32 11.99 -1.77 1.29
N THR A 33 11.83 -2.24 2.53
CA THR A 33 11.93 -3.67 2.88
C THR A 33 10.54 -4.31 3.01
N PRO A 34 10.43 -5.65 2.92
CA PRO A 34 9.16 -6.34 3.16
C PRO A 34 8.53 -6.02 4.52
N GLN A 35 9.34 -5.86 5.57
CA GLN A 35 8.90 -5.52 6.93
C GLN A 35 8.32 -4.10 6.98
N LEU A 36 8.97 -3.14 6.33
CA LEU A 36 8.47 -1.77 6.24
C LEU A 36 7.19 -1.70 5.40
N MET A 37 7.13 -2.44 4.29
CA MET A 37 5.93 -2.51 3.44
C MET A 37 4.73 -3.06 4.23
N THR A 38 4.91 -4.18 4.93
CA THR A 38 3.84 -4.77 5.76
C THR A 38 3.42 -3.88 6.91
N ALA A 39 4.32 -3.10 7.50
CA ALA A 39 3.96 -2.11 8.52
C ALA A 39 3.11 -0.95 7.95
N GLY A 40 3.40 -0.50 6.72
CA GLY A 40 2.69 0.60 6.06
C GLY A 40 1.30 0.26 5.53
N VAL A 41 1.00 -1.01 5.29
CA VAL A 41 -0.31 -1.49 4.81
C VAL A 41 -1.26 -1.94 5.93
N LYS A 42 -0.88 -1.74 7.19
CA LYS A 42 -1.75 -1.96 8.35
C LYS A 42 -2.90 -0.93 8.43
#